data_AF-V5H1B0-F1
#
_entry.id   AF-V5H1B0-F1
#
_cell.length_a   1.000
_cell.length_b   1.000
_cell.length_c   1.000
_cell.angle_alpha   90.00
_cell.angle_beta   90.00
_cell.angle_gamma   90.00
#
_symmetry.space_group_name_H-M   'P 1'
#
loop_
_entity.id
_entity.type
_entity.pdbx_description
1 polymer ?
#
loop_
_entity_poly.entity_id
_entity_poly.type
_entity_poly.pdbx_seq_one_letter_code
_entity_poly.pdbx_strand_id
1 'polypeptide(L)'
;MSDDKKGQGFKLTLFALVGLFCQIILVLSVLSPEIFISSMNKELSLMDDVYGREIATQYYDDAKSKSDALVVDSGVLNYMRYMFLPDWYIEKRPNNEHPIFKSMFTFVDNAIHNLFLNVEYTLLRINSFKAWVALFILTVIGSIATGTLIRKVKQHGFEYSSPHRLKAGKFLIVISLFMLYVFLVLPLTIHPFLFPLAIFIFNVGLVLFIANIIKRV
;
A
#
# COMPACT_ATOMS: atom_id res chain seq x y z
N MET A 1 18.13 -25.82 16.91
CA MET A 1 18.42 -24.92 15.76
C MET A 1 17.25 -24.78 14.76
N SER A 2 16.09 -25.42 15.01
CA SER A 2 14.87 -25.34 14.18
C SER A 2 13.89 -24.22 14.64
N ASP A 3 13.89 -23.86 15.93
CA ASP A 3 12.93 -22.89 16.47
C ASP A 3 13.17 -21.43 16.06
N ASP A 4 14.42 -21.05 15.81
CA ASP A 4 14.78 -19.66 15.57
C ASP A 4 14.33 -19.16 14.17
N LYS A 5 14.17 -20.08 13.20
CA LYS A 5 13.64 -19.75 11.86
C LYS A 5 12.13 -19.56 11.85
N LYS A 6 11.37 -20.27 12.70
CA LYS A 6 9.93 -20.06 12.87
C LYS A 6 9.65 -18.72 13.55
N GLY A 7 10.45 -18.37 14.56
CA GLY A 7 10.31 -17.10 15.28
C GLY A 7 10.52 -15.85 14.41
N GLN A 8 11.46 -15.89 13.46
CA GLN A 8 11.76 -14.71 12.63
C GLN A 8 10.71 -14.46 11.53
N GLY A 9 10.21 -15.53 10.88
CA GLY A 9 9.11 -15.42 9.91
C GLY A 9 7.80 -15.00 10.58
N PHE A 10 7.50 -15.58 11.75
CA PHE A 10 6.32 -15.24 12.55
C PHE A 10 6.32 -13.78 13.01
N LYS A 11 7.46 -13.24 13.42
CA LYS A 11 7.57 -11.82 13.81
C LYS A 11 7.32 -10.87 12.63
N LEU A 12 7.75 -11.24 11.42
CA LEU A 12 7.55 -10.43 10.23
C LEU A 12 6.08 -10.45 9.77
N THR A 13 5.44 -11.63 9.80
CA THR A 13 4.01 -11.76 9.49
C THR A 13 3.13 -11.09 10.54
N LEU A 14 3.49 -11.20 11.81
CA LEU A 14 2.81 -10.51 12.90
C LEU A 14 2.93 -8.99 12.75
N PHE A 15 4.11 -8.48 12.41
CA PHE A 15 4.31 -7.05 12.18
C PHE A 15 3.49 -6.56 10.98
N ALA A 16 3.45 -7.32 9.88
CA ALA A 16 2.62 -6.99 8.73
C ALA A 16 1.12 -6.99 9.08
N LEU A 17 0.65 -7.98 9.85
CA LEU A 17 -0.73 -8.07 10.32
C LEU A 17 -1.11 -6.92 11.26
N VAL A 18 -0.23 -6.58 12.21
CA VAL A 18 -0.43 -5.44 13.10
C VAL A 18 -0.45 -4.14 12.32
N GLY A 19 0.44 -3.98 11.33
CA GLY A 19 0.40 -2.83 10.42
C GLY A 19 -0.92 -2.71 9.68
N LEU A 20 -1.42 -3.83 9.14
CA LEU A 20 -2.70 -3.90 8.43
C LEU A 20 -3.88 -3.55 9.36
N PHE A 21 -3.91 -4.11 10.58
CA PHE A 21 -4.95 -3.83 11.57
C PHE A 21 -4.94 -2.38 12.03
N CYS A 22 -3.76 -1.83 12.33
CA CYS A 22 -3.59 -0.41 12.66
C CYS A 22 -4.07 0.49 11.52
N GLN A 23 -3.84 0.09 10.27
CA GLN A 23 -4.25 0.85 9.11
C GLN A 23 -5.78 0.88 8.95
N ILE A 24 -6.45 -0.26 9.15
CA ILE A 24 -7.91 -0.33 9.22
C ILE A 24 -8.43 0.57 10.34
N ILE A 25 -7.83 0.52 11.53
CA ILE A 25 -8.22 1.37 12.65
C ILE A 25 -7.99 2.86 12.35
N LEU A 26 -6.88 3.23 11.71
CA LEU A 26 -6.58 4.62 11.37
C LEU A 26 -7.56 5.20 10.34
N VAL A 27 -7.91 4.42 9.32
CA VAL A 27 -8.92 4.79 8.32
C VAL A 27 -10.30 4.93 8.97
N LEU A 28 -10.63 4.07 9.92
CA LEU A 28 -11.94 4.08 10.59
C LEU A 28 -12.07 5.09 11.74
N SER A 29 -10.98 5.49 12.40
CA SER A 29 -11.05 6.11 13.73
C SER A 29 -10.67 7.59 13.81
N VAL A 30 -9.74 8.09 12.97
CA VAL A 30 -9.03 9.34 13.33
C VAL A 30 -9.10 10.46 12.28
N LEU A 31 -9.28 10.14 11.00
CA LEU A 31 -9.29 11.18 9.97
C LEU A 31 -10.70 11.69 9.72
N SER A 32 -10.91 12.99 9.90
CA SER A 32 -12.12 13.62 9.39
C SER A 32 -12.09 13.57 7.84
N PRO A 33 -13.24 13.45 7.16
CA PRO A 33 -13.30 13.42 5.69
C PRO A 33 -12.54 14.59 5.04
N GLU A 34 -12.50 15.75 5.68
CA GLU A 34 -11.80 16.95 5.19
C GLU A 34 -10.29 16.77 5.16
N ILE A 35 -9.70 16.11 6.17
CA ILE A 35 -8.26 15.83 6.18
C ILE A 35 -7.93 14.87 5.04
N PHE A 36 -8.80 13.89 4.79
CA PHE A 36 -8.63 12.92 3.72
C PHE A 36 -8.60 13.60 2.34
N ILE A 37 -9.61 14.42 2.06
CA ILE A 37 -9.71 15.18 0.80
C ILE A 37 -8.52 16.15 0.66
N SER A 38 -8.14 16.85 1.73
CA SER A 38 -6.98 17.73 1.71
C SER A 38 -5.69 16.97 1.40
N SER A 39 -5.50 15.79 1.99
CA SER A 39 -4.34 14.93 1.74
C SER A 39 -4.29 14.44 0.30
N MET A 40 -5.42 14.06 -0.27
CA MET A 40 -5.54 13.64 -1.67
C MET A 40 -5.21 14.79 -2.62
N ASN A 41 -5.75 15.99 -2.37
CA ASN A 41 -5.45 17.18 -3.18
C ASN A 41 -3.97 17.56 -3.14
N LYS A 42 -3.34 17.46 -1.96
CA LYS A 42 -1.88 17.67 -1.82
C LYS A 42 -1.09 16.61 -2.60
N GLU A 43 -1.52 15.36 -2.57
CA GLU A 43 -0.86 14.31 -3.33
C GLU A 43 -1.00 14.53 -4.85
N LEU A 44 -2.19 14.94 -5.32
CA LEU A 44 -2.39 15.33 -6.71
C LEU A 44 -1.49 16.49 -7.14
N SER A 45 -1.24 17.49 -6.28
CA SER A 45 -0.26 18.53 -6.60
C SER A 45 1.17 18.00 -6.71
N LEU A 46 1.57 17.05 -5.85
CA LEU A 46 2.88 16.40 -5.98
C LEU A 46 2.98 15.51 -7.24
N MET A 47 1.85 14.95 -7.68
CA MET A 47 1.76 14.22 -8.93
C MET A 47 1.84 15.14 -10.15
N ASP A 48 1.27 16.35 -10.09
CA ASP A 48 1.43 17.39 -11.12
C ASP A 48 2.92 17.70 -11.32
N ASP A 49 3.66 17.89 -10.22
CA ASP A 49 5.11 18.18 -10.28
C ASP A 49 5.95 17.05 -10.92
N VAL A 50 5.54 15.78 -10.75
CA VAL A 50 6.32 14.61 -11.20
C VAL A 50 5.89 14.11 -12.59
N TYR A 51 4.60 14.08 -12.88
CA TYR A 51 4.04 13.50 -14.11
C TYR A 51 3.47 14.54 -15.07
N GLY A 52 3.23 15.76 -14.59
CA GLY A 52 2.49 16.80 -15.30
C GLY A 52 0.99 16.71 -15.06
N ARG A 53 0.34 17.89 -15.09
CA ARG A 53 -1.08 18.09 -14.78
C ARG A 53 -2.04 17.18 -15.54
N GLU A 54 -1.81 17.01 -16.84
CA GLU A 54 -2.69 16.22 -17.70
C GLU A 54 -2.74 14.76 -17.24
N ILE A 55 -1.56 14.16 -17.01
CA ILE A 55 -1.44 12.78 -16.54
C ILE A 55 -1.95 12.63 -15.10
N ALA A 56 -1.66 13.59 -14.22
CA ALA A 56 -2.16 13.58 -12.86
C ALA A 56 -3.70 13.63 -12.80
N THR A 57 -4.31 14.45 -13.65
CA THR A 57 -5.78 14.56 -13.77
C THR A 57 -6.36 13.28 -14.35
N GLN A 58 -5.74 12.71 -15.39
CA GLN A 58 -6.17 11.44 -15.96
C GLN A 58 -6.14 10.30 -14.91
N TYR A 59 -5.10 10.24 -14.08
CA TYR A 59 -5.03 9.23 -13.01
C TYR A 59 -6.13 9.40 -11.97
N TYR A 60 -6.50 10.64 -11.65
CA TYR A 60 -7.61 10.95 -10.77
C TYR A 60 -8.94 10.53 -11.38
N ASP A 61 -9.22 10.92 -12.63
CA ASP A 61 -10.47 10.58 -13.31
C ASP A 61 -10.63 9.06 -13.48
N ASP A 62 -9.55 8.35 -13.83
CA ASP A 62 -9.54 6.89 -13.90
C ASP A 62 -9.80 6.22 -12.55
N ALA A 63 -9.28 6.81 -11.47
CA ALA A 63 -9.47 6.29 -10.12
C ALA A 63 -10.90 6.53 -9.64
N LYS A 64 -11.41 7.73 -9.87
CA LYS A 64 -12.78 8.13 -9.54
C LYS A 64 -13.79 7.29 -10.31
N SER A 65 -13.65 7.15 -11.63
CA SER A 65 -14.53 6.32 -12.46
C SER A 65 -14.61 4.87 -11.97
N LYS A 66 -13.46 4.28 -11.59
CA LYS A 66 -13.42 2.93 -11.02
C LYS A 66 -13.99 2.86 -9.62
N SER A 67 -13.76 3.89 -8.79
CA SER A 67 -14.33 3.99 -7.45
C SER A 67 -15.85 4.09 -7.51
N ASP A 68 -16.39 4.97 -8.35
CA ASP A 68 -17.82 5.15 -8.56
C ASP A 68 -18.47 3.83 -9.01
N ALA A 69 -17.86 3.11 -9.97
CA ALA A 69 -18.33 1.80 -10.41
C ALA A 69 -18.33 0.74 -9.29
N LEU A 70 -17.31 0.75 -8.42
CA LEU A 70 -17.17 -0.21 -7.32
C LEU A 70 -18.03 0.13 -6.10
N VAL A 71 -18.31 1.40 -5.86
CA VAL A 71 -18.90 1.89 -4.60
C VAL A 71 -20.34 2.37 -4.78
N VAL A 72 -20.58 3.20 -5.80
CA VAL A 72 -21.86 3.86 -6.06
C VAL A 72 -22.75 2.95 -6.90
N ASP A 73 -22.25 2.53 -8.07
CA ASP A 73 -23.03 1.73 -9.02
C ASP A 73 -23.34 0.32 -8.49
N SER A 74 -22.44 -0.22 -7.66
CA SER A 74 -22.63 -1.52 -6.99
C SER A 74 -23.69 -1.47 -5.88
N GLY A 75 -24.08 -0.28 -5.41
CA GLY A 75 -24.97 -0.09 -4.28
C GLY A 75 -24.36 -0.48 -2.91
N VAL A 76 -23.08 -0.87 -2.85
CA VAL A 76 -22.42 -1.35 -1.63
C VAL A 76 -22.38 -0.26 -0.56
N LEU A 77 -22.17 1.01 -0.94
CA LEU A 77 -22.23 2.14 0.00
C LEU A 77 -23.59 2.23 0.70
N ASN A 78 -24.68 2.18 -0.08
CA ASN A 78 -26.03 2.26 0.47
C ASN A 78 -26.32 1.04 1.35
N TYR A 79 -25.95 -0.16 0.90
CA TYR A 79 -26.11 -1.39 1.68
C TYR A 79 -25.39 -1.32 3.04
N MET A 80 -24.14 -0.86 3.08
CA MET A 80 -23.39 -0.69 4.34
C MET A 80 -24.07 0.35 5.25
N ARG A 81 -24.56 1.45 4.70
CA ARG A 81 -25.28 2.46 5.48
C ARG A 81 -26.56 1.88 6.08
N TYR A 82 -27.40 1.17 5.31
CA TYR A 82 -28.61 0.53 5.84
C TYR A 82 -28.33 -0.57 6.87
N MET A 83 -27.18 -1.25 6.80
CA MET A 83 -26.83 -2.31 7.74
C MET A 83 -26.37 -1.77 9.11
N PHE A 84 -25.65 -0.64 9.13
CA PHE A 84 -25.01 -0.11 10.33
C PHE A 84 -25.68 1.16 10.89
N LEU A 85 -26.43 1.90 10.07
CA LEU A 85 -27.14 3.11 10.46
C LEU A 85 -28.64 2.84 10.52
N PRO A 86 -29.33 3.35 11.53
CA PRO A 86 -30.78 3.21 11.63
C PRO A 86 -31.51 4.08 10.61
N ASP A 87 -32.69 3.65 10.15
CA ASP A 87 -33.47 4.31 9.10
C ASP A 87 -33.75 5.80 9.39
N TRP A 88 -34.01 6.14 10.65
CA TRP A 88 -34.26 7.53 11.06
C TRP A 88 -33.05 8.45 10.85
N TYR A 89 -31.83 7.92 10.94
CA TYR A 89 -30.59 8.67 10.71
C TYR A 89 -30.40 8.91 9.20
N ILE A 90 -30.61 7.85 8.40
CA ILE A 90 -30.47 7.88 6.94
C ILE A 90 -31.49 8.85 6.33
N GLU A 91 -32.74 8.80 6.79
CA GLU A 91 -33.83 9.65 6.30
C GLU A 91 -33.83 11.07 6.87
N LYS A 92 -32.83 11.41 7.72
CA LYS A 92 -32.70 12.73 8.38
C LYS A 92 -33.99 13.18 9.08
N ARG A 93 -34.76 12.23 9.64
CA ARG A 93 -36.00 12.55 10.36
C ARG A 93 -35.65 13.32 11.63
N PRO A 94 -36.39 14.40 11.99
CA PRO A 94 -36.18 15.08 13.26
C PRO A 94 -36.57 14.12 14.38
N ASN A 95 -35.57 13.57 15.06
CA ASN A 95 -35.76 12.60 16.14
C ASN A 95 -35.24 13.19 17.46
N ASN A 96 -35.98 12.98 18.55
CA ASN A 96 -35.66 13.47 19.90
C ASN A 96 -34.66 12.54 20.62
N GLU A 97 -33.77 11.89 19.88
CA GLU A 97 -32.80 10.96 20.46
C GLU A 97 -31.69 11.68 21.22
N HIS A 98 -31.15 10.98 22.22
CA HIS A 98 -30.06 11.50 23.04
C HIS A 98 -28.87 11.90 22.16
N PRO A 99 -28.22 13.06 22.41
CA PRO A 99 -27.10 13.56 21.61
C PRO A 99 -25.92 12.57 21.48
N ILE A 100 -25.79 11.64 22.44
CA ILE A 100 -24.77 10.58 22.44
C ILE A 100 -24.97 9.60 21.28
N PHE A 101 -26.21 9.16 21.02
CA PHE A 101 -26.51 8.24 19.92
C PHE A 101 -26.30 8.91 18.56
N LYS A 102 -26.73 10.17 18.42
CA LYS A 102 -26.48 10.95 17.20
C LYS A 102 -24.98 11.09 16.89
N SER A 103 -24.16 11.34 17.92
CA SER A 103 -22.70 11.42 17.77
C SER A 103 -22.10 10.07 17.34
N MET A 104 -22.53 8.97 17.97
CA MET A 104 -22.08 7.62 17.64
C MET A 104 -22.39 7.24 16.18
N PHE A 105 -23.62 7.47 15.71
CA PHE A 105 -23.99 7.15 14.32
C PHE A 105 -23.31 8.08 13.31
N THR A 106 -23.03 9.33 13.67
CA THR A 106 -22.23 10.24 12.83
C THR A 106 -20.80 9.74 12.69
N PHE A 107 -20.20 9.23 13.76
CA PHE A 107 -18.90 8.58 13.70
C PHE A 107 -18.92 7.36 12.77
N VAL A 108 -19.95 6.51 12.86
CA VAL A 108 -20.10 5.34 11.99
C VAL A 108 -20.27 5.73 10.52
N ASP A 109 -21.12 6.73 10.21
CA ASP A 109 -21.32 7.21 8.84
C ASP A 109 -20.02 7.78 8.25
N ASN A 110 -19.28 8.56 9.05
CA ASN A 110 -17.96 9.06 8.66
C ASN A 110 -16.95 7.94 8.43
N ALA A 111 -16.93 6.90 9.28
CA ALA A 111 -16.04 5.76 9.12
C ALA A 111 -16.35 4.97 7.84
N ILE A 112 -17.65 4.77 7.53
CA ILE A 112 -18.09 4.16 6.27
C ILE A 112 -17.64 5.01 5.08
N HIS A 113 -17.85 6.33 5.14
CA HIS A 113 -17.43 7.25 4.08
C HIS A 113 -15.91 7.23 3.87
N ASN A 114 -15.13 7.31 4.94
CA ASN A 114 -13.67 7.27 4.91
C ASN A 114 -13.13 5.97 4.32
N LEU A 115 -13.79 4.84 4.57
CA LEU A 115 -13.42 3.56 3.98
C LEU A 115 -13.50 3.63 2.45
N PHE A 116 -14.58 4.21 1.91
CA PHE A 116 -14.73 4.33 0.47
C PHE A 116 -13.84 5.42 -0.16
N LEU A 117 -13.60 6.53 0.54
CA LEU A 117 -12.56 7.48 0.13
C LEU A 117 -11.18 6.83 0.06
N ASN A 118 -10.88 5.89 0.97
CA ASN A 118 -9.65 5.11 0.94
C ASN A 118 -9.56 4.18 -0.26
N VAL A 119 -10.68 3.63 -0.73
CA VAL A 119 -10.73 2.87 -1.99
C VAL A 119 -10.33 3.76 -3.17
N GLU A 120 -10.95 4.93 -3.32
CA GLU A 120 -10.60 5.89 -4.39
C GLU A 120 -9.12 6.27 -4.34
N TYR A 121 -8.61 6.59 -3.15
CA TYR A 121 -7.23 7.01 -2.96
C TYR A 121 -6.22 5.90 -3.25
N THR A 122 -6.56 4.67 -2.89
CA THR A 122 -5.75 3.49 -3.24
C THR A 122 -5.74 3.26 -4.74
N LEU A 123 -6.87 3.45 -5.43
CA LEU A 123 -6.96 3.33 -6.89
C LEU A 123 -6.12 4.41 -7.61
N LEU A 124 -6.14 5.65 -7.10
CA LEU A 124 -5.28 6.74 -7.60
C LEU A 124 -3.80 6.34 -7.56
N ARG A 125 -3.36 5.76 -6.45
CA ARG A 125 -1.96 5.33 -6.28
C ARG A 125 -1.61 4.10 -7.10
N ILE A 126 -2.55 3.17 -7.29
CA ILE A 126 -2.36 2.06 -8.22
C ILE A 126 -2.15 2.61 -9.64
N ASN A 127 -2.93 3.60 -10.08
CA ASN A 127 -2.72 4.25 -11.38
C ASN A 127 -1.35 4.95 -11.45
N SER A 128 -0.95 5.68 -10.40
CA SER A 128 0.38 6.27 -10.27
C SER A 128 1.50 5.23 -10.40
N PHE A 129 1.37 4.09 -9.72
CA PHE A 129 2.37 3.03 -9.73
C PHE A 129 2.53 2.39 -11.11
N LYS A 130 1.47 2.34 -11.94
CA LYS A 130 1.55 1.81 -13.31
C LYS A 130 2.59 2.53 -14.16
N ALA A 131 2.79 3.84 -13.95
CA ALA A 131 3.83 4.62 -14.62
C ALA A 131 5.23 4.03 -14.41
N TRP A 132 5.46 3.37 -13.27
CA TRP A 132 6.74 2.83 -12.86
C TRP A 132 6.91 1.34 -13.17
N VAL A 133 5.87 0.65 -13.65
CA VAL A 133 5.90 -0.80 -13.90
C VAL A 133 6.93 -1.16 -14.97
N ALA A 134 7.04 -0.37 -16.04
CA ALA A 134 8.03 -0.60 -17.08
C ALA A 134 9.47 -0.52 -16.51
N LEU A 135 9.75 0.51 -15.69
CA LEU A 135 11.03 0.66 -15.00
C LEU A 135 11.28 -0.50 -14.01
N PHE A 136 10.26 -0.91 -13.27
CA PHE A 136 10.34 -2.06 -12.36
C PHE A 136 10.75 -3.33 -13.10
N ILE A 137 10.11 -3.64 -14.23
CA ILE A 137 10.44 -4.83 -15.03
C ILE A 137 11.88 -4.77 -15.54
N LEU A 138 12.30 -3.64 -16.12
CA LEU A 138 13.66 -3.47 -16.64
C LEU A 138 14.72 -3.65 -15.55
N THR A 139 14.52 -3.02 -14.39
CA THR A 139 15.46 -3.09 -13.28
C THR A 139 15.51 -4.48 -12.65
N VAL A 140 14.40 -5.21 -12.59
CA VAL A 140 14.35 -6.60 -12.12
C VAL A 140 15.16 -7.52 -13.03
N ILE A 141 15.01 -7.40 -14.35
CA ILE A 141 15.81 -8.17 -15.33
C ILE A 141 17.30 -7.90 -15.11
N GLY A 142 17.70 -6.63 -15.01
CA GLY A 142 19.08 -6.23 -14.76
C GLY A 142 19.63 -6.77 -13.44
N SER A 143 18.82 -6.76 -12.38
CA SER A 143 19.17 -7.27 -11.06
C SER A 143 19.33 -8.79 -11.04
N ILE A 144 18.47 -9.52 -11.75
CA ILE A 144 18.62 -10.98 -11.94
C ILE A 144 19.93 -11.27 -12.68
N ALA A 145 20.18 -10.62 -13.81
CA ALA A 145 21.39 -10.80 -14.59
C ALA A 145 22.64 -10.52 -13.74
N THR A 146 22.68 -9.37 -13.05
CA THR A 146 23.77 -8.98 -12.16
C THR A 146 23.99 -9.99 -11.03
N GLY A 147 22.92 -10.40 -10.34
CA GLY A 147 22.99 -11.38 -9.26
C GLY A 147 23.52 -12.74 -9.73
N THR A 148 23.12 -13.19 -10.94
CA THR A 148 23.63 -14.44 -11.52
C THR A 148 25.10 -14.34 -11.93
N LEU A 149 25.55 -13.21 -12.47
CA LEU A 149 26.96 -12.99 -12.80
C LEU A 149 27.83 -12.98 -11.54
N ILE A 150 27.44 -12.24 -10.50
CA ILE A 150 28.17 -12.25 -9.22
C ILE A 150 28.24 -13.67 -8.64
N ARG A 151 27.15 -14.43 -8.75
CA ARG A 151 27.15 -15.84 -8.32
C ARG A 151 28.14 -16.68 -9.13
N LYS A 152 28.20 -16.52 -10.45
CA LYS A 152 29.17 -17.23 -11.32
C LYS A 152 30.61 -16.86 -10.96
N VAL A 153 30.91 -15.58 -10.71
CA VAL A 153 32.25 -15.14 -10.26
C VAL A 153 32.63 -15.85 -8.95
N LYS A 154 31.74 -15.88 -7.96
CA LYS A 154 31.96 -16.61 -6.69
C LYS A 154 32.10 -18.12 -6.86
N GLN A 155 31.52 -18.70 -7.91
CA GLN A 155 31.70 -20.12 -8.21
C GLN A 155 33.11 -20.40 -8.71
N HIS A 156 33.65 -19.56 -9.60
CA HIS A 156 35.00 -19.72 -10.15
C HIS A 156 36.10 -19.32 -9.15
N GLY A 157 35.87 -18.30 -8.33
CA GLY A 157 36.82 -17.83 -7.31
C GLY A 157 36.79 -18.63 -6.01
N PHE A 158 36.00 -19.72 -5.92
CA PHE A 158 35.77 -20.49 -4.68
C PHE A 158 35.33 -19.66 -3.47
N GLU A 159 34.78 -18.46 -3.71
CA GLU A 159 34.31 -17.58 -2.64
C GLU A 159 33.09 -18.19 -1.91
N TYR A 160 33.04 -17.95 -0.60
CA TYR A 160 31.94 -18.37 0.25
C TYR A 160 30.71 -17.47 0.09
N SER A 161 29.54 -18.08 -0.09
CA SER A 161 28.26 -17.38 -0.04
C SER A 161 27.93 -16.99 1.40
N SER A 162 27.77 -15.70 1.68
CA SER A 162 27.51 -15.21 3.04
C SER A 162 26.04 -15.43 3.43
N PRO A 163 25.75 -16.19 4.51
CA PRO A 163 24.39 -16.37 5.01
C PRO A 163 23.74 -15.05 5.48
N HIS A 164 24.56 -14.10 5.96
CA HIS A 164 24.08 -12.77 6.37
C HIS A 164 23.58 -11.97 5.17
N ARG A 165 24.33 -11.96 4.06
CA ARG A 165 23.90 -11.27 2.83
C ARG A 165 22.64 -11.89 2.22
N LEU A 166 22.50 -13.20 2.31
CA LEU A 166 21.27 -13.89 1.89
C LEU A 166 20.06 -13.47 2.74
N LYS A 167 20.22 -13.43 4.08
CA LYS A 167 19.16 -12.97 5.00
C LYS A 167 18.81 -11.49 4.75
N ALA A 168 19.82 -10.63 4.56
CA ALA A 168 19.62 -9.23 4.24
C ALA A 168 18.86 -9.05 2.92
N GLY A 169 19.24 -9.80 1.86
CA GLY A 169 18.52 -9.77 0.58
C GLY A 169 17.04 -10.14 0.72
N LYS A 170 16.73 -11.21 1.47
CA LYS A 170 15.35 -11.59 1.78
C LYS A 170 14.61 -10.49 2.55
N PHE A 171 15.24 -9.91 3.56
CA PHE A 171 14.65 -8.84 4.35
C PHE A 171 14.34 -7.61 3.49
N LEU A 172 15.26 -7.18 2.62
CA LEU A 172 15.08 -6.05 1.71
C LEU A 172 13.94 -6.28 0.70
N ILE A 173 13.80 -7.50 0.18
CA ILE A 173 12.67 -7.87 -0.69
C ILE A 173 11.36 -7.75 0.07
N VAL A 174 11.26 -8.32 1.28
CA VAL A 174 10.00 -8.29 2.02
C VAL A 174 9.65 -6.88 2.50
N ILE A 175 10.62 -6.12 3.01
CA ILE A 175 10.37 -4.77 3.51
C ILE A 175 9.98 -3.81 2.38
N SER A 176 10.55 -3.95 1.18
CA SER A 176 10.16 -3.11 0.02
C SER A 176 8.75 -3.42 -0.47
N LEU A 177 8.35 -4.69 -0.52
CA LEU A 177 6.97 -5.06 -0.83
C LEU A 177 5.99 -4.57 0.25
N PHE A 178 6.37 -4.66 1.53
CA PHE A 178 5.58 -4.14 2.62
C PHE A 178 5.46 -2.61 2.57
N MET A 179 6.55 -1.89 2.28
CA MET A 179 6.53 -0.44 2.07
C MET A 179 5.62 -0.06 0.91
N LEU A 180 5.68 -0.78 -0.23
CA LEU A 180 4.80 -0.54 -1.36
C LEU A 180 3.33 -0.72 -0.97
N TYR A 181 3.00 -1.80 -0.26
CA TYR A 181 1.65 -2.04 0.25
C TYR A 181 1.17 -0.90 1.16
N VAL A 182 1.99 -0.52 2.15
CA VAL A 182 1.67 0.56 3.07
C VAL A 182 1.46 1.86 2.29
N PHE A 183 2.34 2.19 1.35
CA PHE A 183 2.21 3.40 0.54
C PHE A 183 0.96 3.41 -0.33
N LEU A 184 0.49 2.27 -0.83
CA LEU A 184 -0.74 2.24 -1.61
C LEU A 184 -1.97 2.55 -0.75
N VAL A 185 -2.02 2.05 0.48
CA VAL A 185 -3.25 2.07 1.30
C VAL A 185 -3.25 3.20 2.34
N LEU A 186 -2.10 3.82 2.67
CA LEU A 186 -1.98 4.73 3.82
C LEU A 186 -2.69 6.06 3.56
N PRO A 187 -3.64 6.51 4.39
CA PRO A 187 -4.44 7.72 4.13
C PRO A 187 -3.67 9.02 4.46
N LEU A 188 -2.41 9.11 4.05
CA LEU A 188 -1.53 10.27 4.26
C LEU A 188 -0.90 10.65 2.94
N THR A 189 -0.65 11.94 2.72
CA THR A 189 0.01 12.43 1.50
C THR A 189 1.39 11.78 1.33
N ILE A 190 1.60 11.13 0.19
CA ILE A 190 2.84 10.44 -0.15
C ILE A 190 3.42 11.02 -1.43
N HIS A 191 4.73 11.28 -1.41
CA HIS A 191 5.43 11.76 -2.60
C HIS A 191 5.58 10.61 -3.64
N PRO A 192 5.26 10.82 -4.94
CA PRO A 192 5.36 9.78 -5.97
C PRO A 192 6.75 9.11 -6.10
N PHE A 193 7.85 9.83 -5.83
CA PHE A 193 9.22 9.28 -5.75
C PHE A 193 9.42 8.13 -4.75
N LEU A 194 8.48 7.85 -3.83
CA LEU A 194 8.60 6.66 -2.99
C LEU A 194 8.45 5.36 -3.79
N PHE A 195 7.76 5.36 -4.93
CA PHE A 195 7.69 4.18 -5.80
C PHE A 195 9.06 3.78 -6.36
N PRO A 196 9.82 4.65 -7.06
CA PRO A 196 11.15 4.29 -7.55
C PRO A 196 12.12 3.96 -6.40
N LEU A 197 11.99 4.57 -5.22
CA LEU A 197 12.79 4.20 -4.06
C LEU A 197 12.51 2.76 -3.60
N ALA A 198 11.24 2.36 -3.49
CA ALA A 198 10.86 1.00 -3.14
C ALA A 198 11.35 -0.02 -4.18
N ILE A 199 11.23 0.33 -5.47
CA ILE A 199 11.77 -0.46 -6.60
C ILE A 199 13.29 -0.64 -6.45
N PHE A 200 14.02 0.42 -6.13
CA PHE A 200 15.47 0.35 -5.93
C PHE A 200 15.85 -0.61 -4.78
N ILE A 201 15.21 -0.46 -3.61
CA ILE A 201 15.46 -1.32 -2.45
C ILE A 201 15.16 -2.78 -2.77
N PHE A 202 14.04 -3.04 -3.47
CA PHE A 202 13.67 -4.38 -3.93
C PHE A 202 14.78 -4.99 -4.80
N ASN A 203 15.26 -4.24 -5.79
CA ASN A 203 16.29 -4.68 -6.73
C ASN A 203 17.63 -4.98 -6.05
N VAL A 204 18.07 -4.14 -5.11
CA VAL A 204 19.26 -4.40 -4.28
C VAL A 204 19.09 -5.69 -3.47
N GLY A 205 17.91 -5.88 -2.86
CA GLY A 205 17.56 -7.10 -2.16
C GLY A 205 17.63 -8.34 -3.05
N LEU A 206 17.14 -8.22 -4.28
CA LEU A 206 17.12 -9.28 -5.29
C LEU A 206 18.53 -9.67 -5.73
N VAL A 207 19.41 -8.71 -6.01
CA VAL A 207 20.84 -8.97 -6.31
C VAL A 207 21.51 -9.71 -5.15
N LEU A 208 21.36 -9.22 -3.92
CA LEU A 208 21.94 -9.83 -2.74
C LEU A 208 21.40 -11.25 -2.49
N PHE A 209 20.12 -11.46 -2.73
CA PHE A 209 19.49 -12.77 -2.60
C PHE A 209 20.10 -13.76 -3.60
N ILE A 210 20.02 -13.47 -4.91
CA ILE A 210 20.50 -14.38 -5.97
C ILE A 210 22.01 -14.64 -5.85
N ALA A 211 22.79 -13.60 -5.59
CA ALA A 211 24.25 -13.69 -5.48
C ALA A 211 24.74 -14.54 -4.30
N ASN A 212 23.87 -14.88 -3.34
CA ASN A 212 24.21 -15.64 -2.14
C ASN A 212 23.32 -16.87 -1.91
N ILE A 213 22.52 -17.29 -2.91
CA ILE A 213 21.85 -18.61 -2.87
C ILE A 213 22.92 -19.70 -2.82
N ILE A 214 22.72 -20.66 -1.91
CA ILE A 214 23.63 -21.77 -1.67
C ILE A 214 23.89 -22.53 -2.98
N LYS A 215 25.17 -22.75 -3.29
CA LYS A 215 25.62 -23.58 -4.41
C LYS A 215 24.99 -24.97 -4.25
N ARG A 216 24.16 -25.40 -5.21
CA ARG A 216 23.98 -26.84 -5.44
C ARG A 216 25.04 -27.21 -6.47
N VAL A 217 25.91 -28.15 -6.07
CA VAL A 217 26.87 -28.83 -6.94
C VAL A 217 26.08 -29.69 -7.91
#